data_AF-Q08JV6-F1
#
_entry.id   AF-Q08JV6-F1
#
_cell.length_a   1.000
_cell.length_b   1.000
_cell.length_c   1.000
_cell.angle_alpha   90.00
_cell.angle_beta   90.00
_cell.angle_gamma   90.00
#
_symmetry.space_group_name_H-M   'P 1'
#
loop_
_entity.id
_entity.type
_entity.pdbx_description
1 polymer ?
#
loop_
_entity_poly.entity_id
_entity_poly.type
_entity_poly.pdbx_seq_one_letter_code
_entity_poly.pdbx_strand_id
1 'polypeptide(L)'
;GDRQTGKTSIAIDTIINQKRFNDGTDEKKKLYCIYVAIGQKRSTVAQLVKRLTDADAMKYTIVVSATASDAAPLQYLAPYSGCSMGEYFRDNGKHALIIYDDLSKQAVAYRQMSLLLRRPPGREAYPGDVFYLHSRLLERAAKMNDSFGGGSLTALPVI
;
A
#
# COMPACT_ATOMS: atom_id res chain seq x y z
N GLY A 1 15.05 -4.34 0.44
CA GLY A 1 15.80 -5.04 1.51
C GLY A 1 15.56 -6.53 1.41
N ASP A 2 16.46 -7.38 1.90
CA ASP A 2 16.39 -8.83 1.67
C ASP A 2 15.17 -9.50 2.33
N ARG A 3 14.89 -10.73 1.93
CA ARG A 3 13.81 -11.53 2.53
C ARG A 3 14.09 -11.74 4.03
N GLN A 4 13.03 -11.73 4.86
CA GLN A 4 13.11 -11.94 6.32
C GLN A 4 13.93 -10.91 7.11
N THR A 5 14.17 -9.73 6.56
CA THR A 5 14.85 -8.61 7.25
C THR A 5 13.92 -7.72 8.09
N GLY A 6 12.68 -8.13 8.34
CA GLY A 6 11.74 -7.38 9.20
C GLY A 6 10.97 -6.25 8.50
N LYS A 7 10.99 -6.14 7.16
CA LYS A 7 10.26 -5.10 6.40
C LYS A 7 8.78 -4.98 6.79
N THR A 8 8.08 -6.10 6.79
CA THR A 8 6.66 -6.18 7.18
C THR A 8 6.47 -5.87 8.67
N SER A 9 7.39 -6.27 9.53
CA SER A 9 7.32 -5.97 10.97
C SER A 9 7.36 -4.47 11.23
N ILE A 10 8.31 -3.75 10.61
CA ILE A 10 8.42 -2.29 10.70
C ILE A 10 7.12 -1.62 10.23
N ALA A 11 6.55 -2.09 9.12
CA ALA A 11 5.31 -1.54 8.59
C ALA A 11 4.11 -1.75 9.55
N ILE A 12 3.96 -2.95 10.11
CA ILE A 12 2.90 -3.26 11.09
C ILE A 12 3.08 -2.43 12.36
N ASP A 13 4.30 -2.36 12.90
CA ASP A 13 4.59 -1.59 14.11
C ASP A 13 4.34 -0.09 13.89
N THR A 14 4.62 0.41 12.68
CA THR A 14 4.30 1.78 12.27
C THR A 14 2.80 2.04 12.33
N ILE A 15 1.96 1.11 11.85
CA ILE A 15 0.49 1.22 11.93
C ILE A 15 0.05 1.23 13.40
N ILE A 16 0.48 0.24 14.19
CA ILE A 16 0.07 0.08 15.60
C ILE A 16 0.43 1.32 16.43
N ASN A 17 1.60 1.92 16.17
CA ASN A 17 2.05 3.12 16.87
C ASN A 17 1.15 4.35 16.64
N GLN A 18 0.28 4.35 15.62
CA GLN A 18 -0.67 5.45 15.39
C GLN A 18 -1.84 5.45 16.36
N LYS A 19 -2.08 4.32 17.05
CA LYS A 19 -3.19 4.19 18.01
C LYS A 19 -3.23 5.34 19.03
N ARG A 20 -2.08 5.71 19.59
CA ARG A 20 -1.98 6.79 20.60
C ARG A 20 -2.51 8.13 20.12
N PHE A 21 -2.48 8.40 18.82
CA PHE A 21 -3.04 9.61 18.23
C PHE A 21 -4.52 9.42 17.85
N ASN A 22 -4.87 8.23 17.36
CA ASN A 22 -6.24 7.91 16.95
C ASN A 22 -7.22 7.74 18.12
N ASP A 23 -6.74 7.37 19.31
CA ASP A 23 -7.52 7.32 20.56
C ASP A 23 -7.79 8.72 21.14
N GLY A 24 -7.09 9.75 20.66
CA GLY A 24 -7.31 11.14 21.05
C GLY A 24 -8.52 11.78 20.37
N THR A 25 -8.88 12.97 20.84
CA THR A 25 -9.99 13.79 20.29
C THR A 25 -9.54 14.76 19.20
N ASP A 26 -8.23 14.98 19.04
CA ASP A 26 -7.67 15.90 18.06
C ASP A 26 -7.64 15.25 16.66
N GLU A 27 -8.67 15.54 15.87
CA GLU A 27 -8.80 15.04 14.49
C GLU A 27 -7.59 15.36 13.61
N LYS A 28 -6.87 16.47 13.86
CA LYS A 28 -5.69 16.85 13.06
C LYS A 28 -4.49 15.95 13.31
N LYS A 29 -4.47 15.20 14.42
CA LYS A 29 -3.40 14.25 14.75
C LYS A 29 -3.71 12.82 14.33
N LYS A 30 -4.96 12.54 13.91
CA LYS A 30 -5.36 11.20 13.50
C LYS A 30 -4.69 10.81 12.18
N LEU A 31 -4.33 9.53 12.08
CA LEU A 31 -3.68 8.96 10.89
C LEU A 31 -4.38 7.66 10.50
N TYR A 32 -5.00 7.67 9.33
CA TYR A 32 -5.68 6.49 8.76
C TYR A 32 -4.69 5.65 7.97
N CYS A 33 -4.65 4.36 8.24
CA CYS A 33 -3.66 3.46 7.65
C CYS A 33 -4.29 2.61 6.55
N ILE A 34 -3.54 2.35 5.49
CA ILE A 34 -3.89 1.46 4.40
C ILE A 34 -2.75 0.47 4.22
N TYR A 35 -3.02 -0.82 4.37
CA TYR A 35 -2.06 -1.88 4.12
C TYR A 35 -2.45 -2.63 2.85
N VAL A 36 -1.61 -2.56 1.81
CA VAL A 36 -1.84 -3.27 0.55
C VAL A 36 -0.94 -4.51 0.49
N ALA A 37 -1.54 -5.69 0.68
CA ALA A 37 -0.87 -6.97 0.54
C ALA A 37 -0.95 -7.46 -0.91
N ILE A 38 0.19 -7.53 -1.59
CA ILE A 38 0.33 -7.86 -3.01
C ILE A 38 1.09 -9.18 -3.11
N GLY A 39 0.49 -10.20 -3.72
CA GLY A 39 1.11 -11.51 -3.91
C GLY A 39 1.53 -12.22 -2.61
N GLN A 40 1.00 -11.81 -1.46
CA GLN A 40 1.30 -12.43 -0.17
C GLN A 40 0.49 -13.73 0.00
N LYS A 41 0.97 -14.66 0.83
CA LYS A 41 0.18 -15.83 1.20
C LYS A 41 -1.04 -15.39 2.00
N ARG A 42 -2.20 -16.00 1.72
CA ARG A 42 -3.46 -15.70 2.43
C ARG A 42 -3.31 -15.86 3.95
N SER A 43 -2.59 -16.89 4.40
CA SER A 43 -2.30 -17.10 5.83
C SER A 43 -1.48 -15.97 6.46
N THR A 44 -0.52 -15.41 5.74
CA THR A 44 0.27 -14.26 6.20
C THR A 44 -0.60 -13.02 6.36
N VAL A 45 -1.51 -12.76 5.41
CA VAL A 45 -2.47 -11.65 5.52
C VAL A 45 -3.42 -11.85 6.70
N ALA A 46 -3.93 -13.07 6.91
CA ALA A 46 -4.81 -13.37 8.04
C ALA A 46 -4.11 -13.16 9.40
N GLN A 47 -2.85 -13.56 9.52
CA GLN A 47 -2.04 -13.31 10.72
C GLN A 47 -1.80 -11.82 10.95
N LEU A 48 -1.57 -11.05 9.88
CA LEU A 48 -1.42 -9.59 9.96
C LEU A 48 -2.72 -8.93 10.43
N VAL A 49 -3.87 -9.27 9.83
CA VAL A 49 -5.18 -8.75 10.23
C VAL A 49 -5.44 -9.09 11.69
N LYS A 50 -5.19 -10.33 12.11
CA LYS A 50 -5.30 -10.73 13.51
C LYS A 50 -4.44 -9.85 14.42
N ARG A 51 -3.16 -9.64 14.09
CA ARG A 51 -2.25 -8.81 14.89
C ARG A 51 -2.73 -7.35 14.99
N LEU A 52 -3.27 -6.79 13.90
CA LEU A 52 -3.87 -5.46 13.92
C LEU A 52 -5.16 -5.42 14.76
N THR A 53 -6.00 -6.45 14.69
CA THR A 53 -7.21 -6.56 15.52
C THR A 53 -6.87 -6.69 17.00
N ASP A 54 -5.92 -7.55 17.36
CA ASP A 54 -5.47 -7.76 18.75
C ASP A 54 -4.86 -6.46 19.34
N ALA A 55 -4.22 -5.65 18.50
CA ALA A 55 -3.72 -4.32 18.86
C ALA A 55 -4.77 -3.19 18.77
N ASP A 56 -6.01 -3.51 18.38
CA ASP A 56 -7.12 -2.56 18.15
C ASP A 56 -6.84 -1.52 17.05
N ALA A 57 -5.90 -1.82 16.17
CA ALA A 57 -5.47 -0.96 15.06
C ALA A 57 -6.40 -1.03 13.84
N MET A 58 -7.24 -2.06 13.73
CA MET A 58 -8.20 -2.20 12.63
C MET A 58 -9.25 -1.08 12.60
N LYS A 59 -9.49 -0.37 13.72
CA LYS A 59 -10.42 0.78 13.78
C LYS A 59 -10.06 1.93 12.84
N TYR A 60 -8.79 2.06 12.50
CA TYR A 60 -8.27 3.11 11.63
C TYR A 60 -7.46 2.54 10.46
N THR A 61 -7.55 1.23 10.20
CA THR A 61 -6.75 0.56 9.16
C THR A 61 -7.63 -0.13 8.13
N ILE A 62 -7.38 0.13 6.85
CA ILE A 62 -7.94 -0.61 5.72
C ILE A 62 -6.90 -1.61 5.24
N VAL A 63 -7.29 -2.87 5.03
CA VAL A 63 -6.42 -3.89 4.43
C VAL A 63 -6.93 -4.25 3.04
N VAL A 64 -6.14 -3.94 2.02
CA VAL A 64 -6.38 -4.35 0.64
C VAL A 64 -5.58 -5.61 0.37
N SER A 65 -6.24 -6.69 -0.06
CA SER A 65 -5.58 -7.98 -0.27
C SER A 65 -5.77 -8.48 -1.70
N ALA A 66 -4.65 -8.64 -2.41
CA ALA A 66 -4.53 -9.45 -3.62
C ALA A 66 -3.43 -10.48 -3.37
N THR A 67 -3.84 -11.67 -2.95
CA THR A 67 -2.97 -12.75 -2.51
C THR A 67 -2.27 -13.48 -3.66
N ALA A 68 -1.28 -14.32 -3.34
CA ALA A 68 -0.54 -15.11 -4.33
C ALA A 68 -1.42 -16.04 -5.18
N SER A 69 -2.62 -16.43 -4.69
CA SER A 69 -3.59 -17.26 -5.42
C SER A 69 -4.49 -16.46 -6.35
N ASP A 70 -4.51 -15.14 -6.22
CA ASP A 70 -5.36 -14.26 -7.03
C ASP A 70 -4.70 -13.97 -8.38
N ALA A 71 -5.53 -13.69 -9.38
CA ALA A 71 -5.05 -13.43 -10.74
C ALA A 71 -4.12 -12.21 -10.81
N ALA A 72 -3.15 -12.24 -11.72
CA ALA A 72 -2.17 -11.16 -11.90
C ALA A 72 -2.81 -9.75 -12.06
N PRO A 73 -3.95 -9.56 -12.75
CA PRO A 73 -4.60 -8.26 -12.81
C PRO A 73 -5.03 -7.70 -11.45
N LEU A 74 -5.46 -8.54 -10.51
CA LEU A 74 -5.81 -8.10 -9.16
C LEU A 74 -4.57 -7.66 -8.38
N GLN A 75 -3.46 -8.41 -8.49
CA GLN A 75 -2.20 -8.04 -7.86
C GLN A 75 -1.62 -6.74 -8.45
N TYR A 76 -1.74 -6.55 -9.76
CA TYR A 76 -1.38 -5.31 -10.46
C TYR A 76 -2.20 -4.12 -9.97
N LEU A 77 -3.52 -4.30 -9.79
CA LEU A 77 -4.44 -3.21 -9.49
C LEU A 77 -4.51 -2.85 -8.01
N ALA A 78 -4.26 -3.80 -7.11
CA ALA A 78 -4.39 -3.61 -5.65
C ALA A 78 -3.69 -2.34 -5.11
N PRO A 79 -2.46 -1.98 -5.54
CA PRO A 79 -1.81 -0.75 -5.11
C PRO A 79 -2.56 0.52 -5.53
N TYR A 80 -3.15 0.54 -6.72
CA TYR A 80 -3.97 1.65 -7.19
C TYR A 80 -5.29 1.76 -6.41
N SER A 81 -5.92 0.62 -6.10
CA SER A 81 -7.12 0.57 -5.27
C SER A 81 -6.85 1.11 -3.87
N GLY A 82 -5.77 0.64 -3.21
CA GLY A 82 -5.36 1.14 -1.90
C GLY A 82 -4.98 2.62 -1.92
N CYS A 83 -4.26 3.07 -2.96
CA CYS A 83 -3.91 4.48 -3.12
C CYS A 83 -5.16 5.35 -3.18
N SER A 84 -6.16 4.94 -3.96
CA SER A 84 -7.43 5.69 -4.09
C SER A 84 -8.20 5.75 -2.76
N MET A 85 -8.17 4.70 -1.95
CA MET A 85 -8.72 4.72 -0.58
C MET A 85 -7.96 5.70 0.33
N GLY A 86 -6.64 5.80 0.18
CA GLY A 86 -5.81 6.78 0.89
C GLY A 86 -6.06 8.22 0.45
N GLU A 87 -6.26 8.44 -0.84
CA GLU A 87 -6.57 9.76 -1.41
C GLU A 87 -7.88 10.33 -0.88
N TYR A 88 -8.88 9.49 -0.60
CA TYR A 88 -10.09 9.94 0.08
C TYR A 88 -9.77 10.69 1.38
N PHE A 89 -8.87 10.18 2.20
CA PHE A 89 -8.47 10.88 3.43
C PHE A 89 -7.66 12.15 3.12
N ARG A 90 -6.67 12.06 2.21
CA ARG A 90 -5.84 13.20 1.79
C ARG A 90 -6.68 14.38 1.30
N ASP A 91 -7.65 14.11 0.42
CA ASP A 91 -8.44 15.13 -0.28
C ASP A 91 -9.55 15.70 0.60
N ASN A 92 -9.84 15.06 1.74
CA ASN A 92 -10.78 15.54 2.75
C ASN A 92 -10.05 16.15 3.97
N GLY A 93 -8.83 16.65 3.78
CA GLY A 93 -8.07 17.35 4.82
C GLY A 93 -7.55 16.48 5.96
N LYS A 94 -7.55 15.15 5.78
CA LYS A 94 -7.06 14.18 6.76
C LYS A 94 -5.67 13.67 6.38
N HIS A 95 -5.03 13.00 7.33
CA HIS A 95 -3.73 12.36 7.10
C HIS A 95 -3.91 10.85 6.95
N ALA A 96 -3.22 10.29 5.97
CA ALA A 96 -3.18 8.86 5.72
C ALA A 96 -1.76 8.34 5.51
N LEU A 97 -1.59 7.06 5.86
CA LEU A 97 -0.39 6.26 5.64
C LEU A 97 -0.77 5.08 4.74
N ILE A 98 -0.04 4.87 3.65
CA ILE A 98 -0.20 3.68 2.81
C ILE A 98 1.08 2.86 2.76
N ILE A 99 0.96 1.55 2.94
CA ILE A 99 2.04 0.58 2.84
C ILE A 99 1.74 -0.34 1.65
N TYR A 100 2.74 -0.56 0.80
CA TYR A 100 2.67 -1.51 -0.32
C TYR A 100 3.61 -2.68 -0.06
N ASP A 101 3.08 -3.88 0.25
CA ASP A 101 3.85 -5.09 0.56
C ASP A 101 3.54 -6.25 -0.42
N ASP A 102 4.26 -6.39 -1.54
CA ASP A 102 5.37 -5.53 -1.99
C ASP A 102 5.27 -5.14 -3.46
N LEU A 103 5.91 -4.03 -3.83
CA LEU A 103 5.87 -3.51 -5.20
C LEU A 103 6.71 -4.37 -6.16
N SER A 104 7.67 -5.14 -5.63
CA SER A 104 8.40 -6.14 -6.41
C SER A 104 7.43 -7.19 -7.01
N LYS A 105 6.48 -7.69 -6.22
CA LYS A 105 5.42 -8.60 -6.69
C LYS A 105 4.40 -7.92 -7.61
N GLN A 106 4.11 -6.63 -7.40
CA GLN A 106 3.29 -5.87 -8.36
C GLN A 106 3.97 -5.81 -9.75
N ALA A 107 5.26 -5.51 -9.79
CA ALA A 107 6.03 -5.47 -11.04
C ALA A 107 6.05 -6.84 -11.74
N VAL A 108 6.18 -7.94 -10.99
CA VAL A 108 6.11 -9.30 -11.53
C VAL A 108 4.73 -9.58 -12.14
N ALA A 109 3.64 -9.19 -11.46
CA ALA A 109 2.29 -9.33 -11.99
C ALA A 109 2.10 -8.50 -13.27
N TYR A 110 2.60 -7.26 -13.31
CA TYR A 110 2.55 -6.41 -14.50
C TYR A 110 3.35 -6.99 -15.68
N ARG A 111 4.50 -7.58 -15.38
CA ARG A 111 5.32 -8.31 -16.37
C ARG A 111 4.54 -9.48 -16.96
N GLN A 112 3.92 -10.31 -16.12
CA GLN A 112 3.10 -11.44 -16.58
C GLN A 112 2.00 -10.98 -17.53
N MET A 113 1.24 -9.94 -17.15
CA MET A 113 0.19 -9.38 -18.01
C MET A 113 0.74 -8.87 -19.34
N SER A 114 1.85 -8.12 -19.30
CA SER A 114 2.45 -7.53 -20.50
C SER A 114 2.95 -8.58 -21.48
N LEU A 115 3.58 -9.65 -20.99
CA LEU A 115 4.06 -10.76 -21.82
C LEU A 115 2.91 -11.55 -22.46
N LEU A 116 1.82 -11.81 -21.71
CA LEU A 116 0.63 -12.46 -22.25
C LEU A 116 -0.05 -11.63 -23.35
N LEU A 117 0.03 -10.31 -23.25
CA LEU A 117 -0.42 -9.36 -24.27
C LEU A 117 0.59 -9.15 -25.40
N ARG A 118 1.68 -9.93 -25.44
CA ARG A 118 2.76 -9.84 -26.44
C ARG A 118 3.38 -8.45 -26.56
N ARG A 119 3.42 -7.68 -25.47
CA ARG A 119 4.17 -6.42 -25.43
C ARG A 119 5.67 -6.72 -25.46
N PRO A 120 6.47 -5.96 -26.23
CA PRO A 120 7.92 -6.16 -26.27
C PRO A 120 8.56 -6.04 -24.88
N PRO A 121 9.34 -7.04 -24.43
CA PRO A 121 10.07 -6.98 -23.18
C PRO A 121 11.39 -6.21 -23.32
N GLY A 122 11.82 -5.56 -22.24
CA GLY A 122 13.14 -4.96 -22.06
C GLY A 122 14.01 -5.75 -21.08
N ARG A 123 14.77 -5.03 -20.25
CA ARG A 123 15.65 -5.61 -19.23
C ARG A 123 14.87 -6.52 -18.26
N GLU A 124 15.43 -7.70 -17.96
CA GLU A 124 14.84 -8.70 -17.05
C GLU A 124 13.39 -9.10 -17.42
N ALA A 125 13.08 -9.01 -18.72
CA ALA A 125 11.78 -9.28 -19.32
C ALA A 125 10.63 -8.36 -18.86
N TYR A 126 10.92 -7.25 -18.16
CA TYR A 126 9.90 -6.25 -17.81
C TYR A 126 9.48 -5.41 -19.03
N PRO A 127 8.23 -4.93 -19.09
CA PRO A 127 7.81 -4.00 -20.14
C PRO A 127 8.52 -2.65 -19.99
N GLY A 128 8.66 -1.92 -21.09
CA GLY A 128 9.38 -0.63 -21.12
C GLY A 128 8.81 0.46 -20.19
N ASP A 129 7.55 0.33 -19.78
CA ASP A 129 6.84 1.26 -18.91
C ASP A 129 6.73 0.77 -17.44
N VAL A 130 7.55 -0.20 -17.02
CA VAL A 130 7.60 -0.65 -15.62
C VAL A 130 7.99 0.48 -14.64
N PHE A 131 8.78 1.46 -15.08
CA PHE A 131 9.04 2.66 -14.28
C PHE A 131 7.79 3.52 -14.12
N TYR A 132 7.00 3.67 -15.19
CA TYR A 132 5.75 4.44 -15.16
C TYR A 132 4.71 3.82 -14.22
N LEU A 133 4.72 2.48 -14.08
CA LEU A 133 3.88 1.75 -13.13
C LEU A 133 4.01 2.30 -11.70
N HIS A 134 5.24 2.38 -11.17
CA HIS A 134 5.49 2.77 -9.78
C HIS A 134 5.58 4.29 -9.62
N SER A 135 6.15 5.03 -10.57
CA SER A 135 6.23 6.50 -10.48
C SER A 135 4.85 7.12 -10.37
N ARG A 136 3.92 6.81 -11.28
CA ARG A 136 2.55 7.35 -11.23
C ARG A 136 1.76 6.90 -10.00
N LEU A 137 2.14 5.79 -9.38
CA LEU A 137 1.53 5.32 -8.14
C LEU A 137 2.03 6.13 -6.96
N LEU A 138 3.36 6.28 -6.83
CA LEU A 138 3.99 6.90 -5.66
C LEU A 138 3.90 8.43 -5.68
N GLU A 139 3.89 9.06 -6.85
CA GLU A 139 3.69 10.51 -7.00
C GLU A 139 2.30 10.98 -6.52
N ARG A 140 1.34 10.05 -6.32
CA ARG A 140 0.05 10.36 -5.68
C ARG A 140 0.16 10.53 -4.17
N ALA A 141 1.23 10.06 -3.55
CA ALA A 141 1.47 10.23 -2.12
C ALA A 141 2.09 11.61 -1.86
N ALA A 142 1.24 12.60 -1.52
CA ALA A 142 1.64 13.99 -1.36
C ALA A 142 0.99 14.65 -0.13
N LYS A 143 1.58 15.77 0.30
CA LYS A 143 0.98 16.73 1.25
C LYS A 143 0.34 17.85 0.46
N MET A 144 -0.97 18.01 0.63
CA MET A 144 -1.72 19.09 0.00
C MET A 144 -1.42 20.43 0.67
N ASN A 145 -1.50 21.51 -0.09
CA ASN A 145 -1.42 22.85 0.45
C ASN A 145 -2.74 23.22 1.18
N ASP A 146 -2.76 24.40 1.79
CA ASP A 146 -3.90 24.83 2.61
C ASP A 146 -5.16 25.10 1.76
N SER A 147 -5.02 25.51 0.49
CA SER A 147 -6.17 25.71 -0.40
C SER A 147 -6.85 24.40 -0.82
N PHE A 148 -6.17 23.27 -0.69
CA PHE A 148 -6.72 21.92 -0.89
C PHE A 148 -6.97 21.19 0.44
N GLY A 149 -7.17 21.92 1.54
CA GLY A 149 -7.55 21.36 2.85
C GLY A 149 -6.40 20.76 3.66
N GLY A 150 -5.17 20.78 3.15
CA GLY A 150 -3.98 20.46 3.92
C GLY A 150 -3.78 18.98 4.30
N GLY A 151 -4.57 18.05 3.77
CA GLY A 151 -4.40 16.62 4.05
C GLY A 151 -3.13 16.03 3.44
N SER A 152 -2.79 14.79 3.80
CA SER A 152 -1.60 14.13 3.28
C SER A 152 -1.77 12.62 3.09
N LEU A 153 -1.04 12.06 2.13
CA LEU A 153 -0.84 10.64 1.98
C LEU A 153 0.66 10.34 2.00
N THR A 154 1.12 9.64 3.05
CA THR A 154 2.50 9.17 3.17
C THR A 154 2.60 7.74 2.66
N ALA A 155 3.54 7.44 1.76
CA ALA A 155 3.74 6.09 1.24
C ALA A 155 4.99 5.41 1.82
N LEU A 156 4.86 4.14 2.20
CA LEU A 156 5.96 3.25 2.58
C LEU A 156 6.00 2.05 1.61
N PRO A 157 6.68 2.18 0.46
CA PRO A 157 6.84 1.08 -0.49
C PRO A 157 7.84 0.04 0.02
N VAL A 158 7.43 -1.23 0.03
CA VAL A 158 8.32 -2.36 0.29
C VAL A 158 8.87 -2.88 -1.04
N ILE A 159 10.19 -3.07 -1.10
CA ILE A 159 10.95 -3.70 -2.19
C ILE A 159 11.87 -4.77 -1.60
#